data_AF-A0A653AIM6-F1
#
_entry.id   AF-A0A653AIM6-F1
#
_cell.length_a   1.000
_cell.length_b   1.000
_cell.length_c   1.000
_cell.angle_alpha   90.00
_cell.angle_beta   90.00
_cell.angle_gamma   90.00
#
_symmetry.space_group_name_H-M   'P 1'
#
loop_
_entity.id
_entity.type
_entity.pdbx_description
1 polymer ?
#
loop_
_entity_poly.entity_id
_entity_poly.type
_entity_poly.pdbx_seq_one_letter_code
_entity_poly.pdbx_strand_id
1 'polypeptide(L)'
;MTDSEPFSKENTTLPGKNQMKKGLRFPWLTILALLAIGLGVGYYFYSHQRPPNQHRAVIETAVQEEQPPTEAKPEQASGPEERATPEELGHETPESPATQEPAAGEPEPDPCDILFSRLQNYCEYLNGTEYFQRLSPQTDAYERFQAVLKQLADHPPVPAGETGSPRILLANLYHFFRTLKAQDLRLAKEILANEPDSIEDTFDMLFSWLMLNAPCGDPDGIRPSFEVTYTYAVFFANTVGGRAYLFRRPPSVRLVVQYYALMVIYEADQRKANSHGVDLLPLLAPLRNEISRFNDLIFQQQYLTNLDRIEYEYQRLR
;
A
#
# COMPACT_ATOMS: atom_id res chain seq x y z
N MET A 1 -53.70 -10.68 -81.94
CA MET A 1 -54.05 -9.65 -80.95
C MET A 1 -52.73 -8.98 -80.57
N THR A 2 -52.13 -8.11 -81.40
CA THR A 2 -52.52 -6.72 -81.78
C THR A 2 -52.80 -5.91 -80.51
N ASP A 3 -52.13 -4.83 -80.13
CA ASP A 3 -51.36 -3.75 -80.78
C ASP A 3 -50.58 -3.04 -79.64
N SER A 4 -49.57 -2.18 -79.75
CA SER A 4 -48.74 -1.59 -80.81
C SER A 4 -47.66 -0.74 -80.10
N GLU A 5 -46.43 -0.81 -80.60
CA GLU A 5 -45.28 0.11 -80.45
C GLU A 5 -45.61 1.60 -80.82
N PRO A 6 -44.74 2.65 -80.69
CA PRO A 6 -43.29 2.61 -81.01
C PRO A 6 -42.29 3.59 -80.33
N PHE A 7 -41.02 3.17 -80.40
CA PHE A 7 -39.83 3.86 -80.93
C PHE A 7 -39.78 5.40 -81.05
N SER A 8 -38.74 6.04 -80.47
CA SER A 8 -37.93 7.03 -81.19
C SER A 8 -36.51 7.16 -80.63
N LYS A 9 -35.54 7.16 -81.56
CA LYS A 9 -34.12 7.51 -81.40
C LYS A 9 -33.96 9.04 -81.38
N GLU A 10 -32.93 9.58 -80.74
CA GLU A 10 -31.74 10.18 -81.40
C GLU A 10 -30.78 10.91 -80.43
N ASN A 11 -29.48 10.67 -80.63
CA ASN A 11 -28.30 11.56 -80.62
C ASN A 11 -28.25 12.75 -79.63
N THR A 12 -27.12 13.04 -78.97
CA THR A 12 -26.01 13.82 -79.58
C THR A 12 -24.76 13.87 -78.68
N THR A 13 -23.58 13.83 -79.33
CA THR A 13 -22.22 14.34 -78.94
C THR A 13 -21.27 13.62 -77.97
N LEU A 14 -20.23 13.02 -78.59
CA LEU A 14 -18.82 12.82 -78.19
C LEU A 14 -18.06 14.18 -78.03
N PRO A 15 -16.72 14.26 -77.81
CA PRO A 15 -15.74 13.42 -77.10
C PRO A 15 -14.90 14.24 -76.09
N GLY A 16 -14.03 13.61 -75.28
CA GLY A 16 -13.10 14.38 -74.44
C GLY A 16 -12.05 13.57 -73.69
N LYS A 17 -10.97 13.18 -74.39
CA LYS A 17 -9.68 12.91 -73.74
C LYS A 17 -9.16 14.23 -73.16
N ASN A 18 -8.94 14.27 -71.85
CA ASN A 18 -7.76 14.84 -71.18
C ASN A 18 -8.06 15.05 -69.69
N GLN A 19 -7.17 14.57 -68.83
CA GLN A 19 -6.40 15.37 -67.87
C GLN A 19 -5.96 14.50 -66.69
N MET A 20 -4.66 14.64 -66.41
CA MET A 20 -3.87 14.02 -65.37
C MET A 20 -4.56 14.03 -63.99
N LYS A 21 -4.48 12.92 -63.26
CA LYS A 21 -4.43 12.97 -61.79
C LYS A 21 -3.18 12.24 -61.30
N LYS A 22 -2.09 13.01 -61.24
CA LYS A 22 -0.92 12.71 -60.42
C LYS A 22 -1.36 12.68 -58.95
N GLY A 23 -0.96 11.62 -58.24
CA GLY A 23 -0.47 11.73 -56.86
C GLY A 23 -1.50 12.00 -55.77
N LEU A 24 -2.45 11.10 -55.55
CA LEU A 24 -3.16 11.00 -54.26
C LEU A 24 -2.33 10.14 -53.28
N ARG A 25 -1.24 10.70 -52.77
CA ARG A 25 -0.50 10.19 -51.61
C ARG A 25 -0.01 11.40 -50.83
N PHE A 26 -0.10 11.36 -49.50
CA PHE A 26 0.57 12.26 -48.53
C PHE A 26 -0.23 13.20 -47.59
N PRO A 27 -1.53 13.05 -47.28
CA PRO A 27 -2.08 13.70 -46.07
C PRO A 27 -2.05 12.81 -44.82
N TRP A 28 -2.08 11.47 -44.97
CA TRP A 28 -2.18 10.58 -43.81
C TRP A 28 -0.83 10.17 -43.21
N LEU A 29 0.20 10.06 -44.06
CA LEU A 29 1.56 9.77 -43.60
C LEU A 29 2.16 10.93 -42.80
N THR A 30 1.80 12.17 -43.12
CA THR A 30 2.22 13.36 -42.35
C THR A 30 1.54 13.40 -40.99
N ILE A 31 0.25 13.03 -40.91
CA ILE A 31 -0.48 12.92 -39.63
C ILE A 31 0.15 11.83 -38.75
N LEU A 32 0.43 10.64 -39.31
CA LEU A 32 1.10 9.56 -38.58
C LEU A 32 2.50 9.94 -38.11
N ALA A 33 3.28 10.64 -38.94
CA ALA A 33 4.60 11.13 -38.56
C ALA A 33 4.53 12.15 -37.41
N LEU A 34 3.57 13.08 -37.43
CA LEU A 34 3.38 14.04 -36.35
C LEU A 34 2.93 13.38 -35.05
N LEU A 35 2.07 12.35 -35.13
CA LEU A 35 1.65 11.56 -33.97
C LEU A 35 2.83 10.79 -33.34
N ALA A 36 3.68 10.19 -34.18
CA ALA A 36 4.86 9.47 -33.72
C ALA A 36 5.90 10.41 -33.07
N ILE A 37 6.09 11.62 -33.64
CA ILE A 37 6.95 12.65 -33.07
C ILE A 37 6.38 13.15 -31.73
N GLY A 38 5.08 13.40 -31.65
CA GLY A 38 4.43 13.82 -30.40
C GLY A 38 4.55 12.77 -29.29
N LEU A 39 4.37 11.49 -29.61
CA LEU A 39 4.60 10.38 -28.67
C LEU A 39 6.06 10.25 -28.27
N GLY A 40 7.00 10.42 -29.20
CA GLY A 40 8.44 10.39 -28.93
C GLY A 40 8.90 11.53 -28.03
N VAL A 41 8.43 12.75 -28.29
CA VAL A 41 8.71 13.94 -27.46
C VAL A 41 8.06 13.79 -26.08
N GLY A 42 6.81 13.32 -26.02
CA GLY A 42 6.13 13.03 -24.74
C GLY A 42 6.87 11.98 -23.91
N TYR A 43 7.34 10.90 -24.55
CA TYR A 43 8.15 9.87 -23.89
C TYR A 43 9.52 10.39 -23.46
N TYR A 44 10.16 11.24 -24.27
CA TYR A 44 11.45 11.86 -23.95
C TYR A 44 11.34 12.79 -22.74
N PHE A 45 10.33 13.66 -22.68
CA PHE A 45 10.10 14.52 -21.52
C PHE A 45 9.64 13.75 -20.28
N TYR A 46 8.79 12.74 -20.44
CA TYR A 46 8.38 11.86 -19.34
C TYR A 46 9.55 11.07 -18.75
N SER A 47 10.50 10.62 -19.59
CA SER A 47 11.69 9.91 -19.13
C SER A 47 12.77 10.82 -18.56
N HIS A 48 12.88 12.07 -19.01
CA HIS A 48 13.88 13.05 -18.52
C HIS A 48 13.41 13.89 -17.32
N GLN A 49 12.14 13.83 -16.94
CA GLN A 49 11.63 14.46 -15.70
C GLN A 49 11.70 13.53 -14.46
N ARG A 50 12.29 12.34 -14.57
CA ARG A 50 12.64 11.56 -13.37
C ARG A 50 13.88 12.21 -12.73
N PRO A 51 13.79 12.87 -11.56
CA PRO A 51 15.00 13.18 -10.81
C PRO A 51 15.74 11.86 -10.54
N PRO A 52 17.07 11.81 -10.67
CA PRO A 52 17.82 10.62 -10.29
C PRO A 52 17.58 10.37 -8.80
N ASN A 53 16.98 9.21 -8.48
CA ASN A 53 16.80 8.73 -7.11
C ASN A 53 18.14 8.83 -6.37
N GLN A 54 18.24 9.75 -5.41
CA GLN A 54 19.43 10.00 -4.60
C GLN A 54 19.91 8.75 -3.83
N HIS A 55 19.05 7.74 -3.67
CA HIS A 55 19.41 6.47 -3.04
C HIS A 55 20.39 5.59 -3.84
N ARG A 56 20.53 5.78 -5.17
CA ARG A 56 21.47 4.95 -5.96
C ARG A 56 22.93 5.36 -5.77
N ALA A 57 23.21 6.64 -5.50
CA ALA A 57 24.57 7.14 -5.28
C ALA A 57 25.11 6.78 -3.88
N VAL A 58 24.23 6.65 -2.88
CA VAL A 58 24.62 6.30 -1.51
C VAL A 58 25.04 4.83 -1.40
N ILE A 59 24.38 3.93 -2.14
CA ILE A 59 24.69 2.49 -2.12
C ILE A 59 26.02 2.19 -2.83
N GLU A 60 26.34 2.90 -3.92
CA GLU A 60 27.62 2.71 -4.63
C GLU A 60 28.82 3.20 -3.80
N THR A 61 28.62 4.17 -2.91
CA THR A 61 29.66 4.69 -2.01
C THR A 61 29.87 3.77 -0.79
N ALA A 62 28.80 3.17 -0.27
CA ALA A 62 28.86 2.30 0.92
C ALA A 62 29.44 0.90 0.65
N VAL A 63 29.45 0.44 -0.62
CA VAL A 63 29.97 -0.89 -1.00
C VAL A 63 31.50 -0.88 -1.20
N GLN A 64 32.14 0.30 -1.27
CA GLN A 64 33.57 0.42 -1.53
C GLN A 64 34.47 0.41 -0.28
N GLU A 65 33.92 0.39 0.94
CA GLU A 65 34.70 0.59 2.18
C GLU A 65 34.92 -0.65 3.07
N GLU A 66 34.56 -1.86 2.64
CA GLU A 66 34.93 -3.09 3.37
C GLU A 66 35.93 -3.96 2.58
N GLN A 67 37.21 -3.81 2.90
CA GLN A 67 38.25 -4.81 2.66
C GLN A 67 38.43 -5.72 3.90
N PRO A 68 38.72 -7.02 3.73
CA PRO A 68 38.75 -8.00 4.82
C PRO A 68 40.13 -8.07 5.53
N PRO A 69 40.21 -8.46 6.82
CA PRO A 69 41.49 -8.73 7.46
C PRO A 69 41.94 -10.19 7.25
N THR A 70 43.17 -10.34 6.78
CA THR A 70 43.94 -11.58 6.68
C THR A 70 44.65 -11.90 8.01
N GLU A 71 44.76 -13.20 8.31
CA GLU A 71 45.36 -13.86 9.47
C GLU A 71 46.80 -13.46 9.85
N ALA A 72 47.12 -13.46 11.16
CA ALA A 72 48.37 -14.00 11.73
C ALA A 72 48.32 -14.18 13.27
N LYS A 73 48.94 -15.25 13.76
CA LYS A 73 49.22 -15.68 15.16
C LYS A 73 50.68 -16.22 15.18
N PRO A 74 51.45 -16.52 16.27
CA PRO A 74 51.39 -16.25 17.75
C PRO A 74 52.71 -15.71 18.39
N GLU A 75 52.72 -15.34 19.70
CA GLU A 75 53.61 -15.83 20.80
C GLU A 75 53.42 -14.98 22.10
N GLN A 76 52.97 -15.58 23.24
CA GLN A 76 53.72 -15.98 24.47
C GLN A 76 54.28 -14.80 25.30
N ALA A 77 54.33 -14.77 26.64
CA ALA A 77 53.77 -15.49 27.79
C ALA A 77 54.32 -14.79 29.05
N SER A 78 53.55 -14.69 30.16
CA SER A 78 54.01 -14.82 31.56
C SER A 78 52.92 -14.38 32.56
N GLY A 79 52.47 -15.29 33.43
CA GLY A 79 51.64 -15.01 34.62
C GLY A 79 52.50 -14.75 35.88
N PRO A 80 52.08 -15.23 37.08
CA PRO A 80 50.94 -14.79 37.90
C PRO A 80 51.30 -14.64 39.41
N GLU A 81 50.46 -14.02 40.25
CA GLU A 81 50.43 -14.14 41.74
C GLU A 81 49.18 -13.40 42.28
N GLU A 82 48.22 -13.93 43.06
CA GLU A 82 48.17 -14.67 44.34
C GLU A 82 48.12 -13.79 45.61
N ARG A 83 46.88 -13.54 46.09
CA ARG A 83 46.32 -13.71 47.47
C ARG A 83 46.82 -12.91 48.70
N ALA A 84 45.80 -12.47 49.45
CA ALA A 84 45.67 -12.34 50.93
C ALA A 84 46.00 -11.01 51.63
N THR A 85 44.94 -10.40 52.18
CA THR A 85 44.82 -9.50 53.36
C THR A 85 45.25 -10.20 54.68
N PRO A 86 45.44 -9.54 55.86
CA PRO A 86 44.58 -8.53 56.54
C PRO A 86 45.38 -7.39 57.27
N GLU A 87 44.78 -6.33 57.85
CA GLU A 87 44.33 -6.25 59.27
C GLU A 87 43.71 -4.85 59.59
N GLU A 88 42.83 -4.81 60.59
CA GLU A 88 41.93 -3.75 61.06
C GLU A 88 42.56 -2.47 61.65
N LEU A 89 41.85 -1.33 61.54
CA LEU A 89 41.68 -0.36 62.64
C LEU A 89 40.40 0.48 62.42
N GLY A 90 39.45 0.44 63.35
CA GLY A 90 38.18 1.17 63.27
C GLY A 90 38.22 2.60 63.82
N HIS A 91 37.30 3.46 63.35
CA HIS A 91 36.51 4.40 64.17
C HIS A 91 35.40 5.09 63.34
N GLU A 92 34.17 4.93 63.82
CA GLU A 92 33.05 5.88 63.95
C GLU A 92 32.77 6.94 62.85
N THR A 93 31.62 6.78 62.19
CA THR A 93 30.80 7.77 61.43
C THR A 93 30.16 8.77 62.41
N PRO A 94 29.73 10.02 62.08
CA PRO A 94 29.19 10.42 60.77
C PRO A 94 29.39 11.89 60.30
N GLU A 95 29.53 12.10 59.00
CA GLU A 95 28.77 13.15 58.29
C GLU A 95 28.74 12.84 56.78
N SER A 96 27.53 12.55 56.30
CA SER A 96 27.24 12.17 54.91
C SER A 96 26.93 13.44 54.10
N PRO A 97 27.65 13.75 53.00
CA PRO A 97 27.18 14.70 52.02
C PRO A 97 26.04 14.06 51.23
N ALA A 98 24.92 14.78 51.17
CA ALA A 98 23.70 14.40 50.47
C ALA A 98 23.97 13.75 49.10
N THR A 99 23.61 12.47 48.99
CA THR A 99 23.36 11.80 47.73
C THR A 99 22.25 12.55 47.02
N GLN A 100 22.57 13.19 45.89
CA GLN A 100 21.57 13.62 44.94
C GLN A 100 20.84 12.38 44.43
N GLU A 101 19.56 12.30 44.79
CA GLU A 101 18.62 11.33 44.28
C GLU A 101 18.54 11.46 42.75
N PRO A 102 18.70 10.37 41.98
CA PRO A 102 18.52 10.44 40.54
C PRO A 102 17.08 10.89 40.25
N ALA A 103 16.95 11.96 39.47
CA ALA A 103 15.67 12.46 38.99
C ALA A 103 14.83 11.27 38.48
N ALA A 104 13.63 11.13 39.04
CA ALA A 104 12.64 10.17 38.58
C ALA A 104 12.47 10.35 37.07
N GLY A 105 12.88 9.33 36.30
CA GLY A 105 12.68 9.30 34.86
C GLY A 105 11.20 9.49 34.56
N GLU A 106 10.89 10.32 33.56
CA GLU A 106 9.54 10.44 33.04
C GLU A 106 9.00 9.04 32.71
N PRO A 107 7.74 8.74 33.05
CA PRO A 107 7.15 7.43 32.72
C PRO A 107 7.20 7.24 31.20
N GLU A 108 7.70 6.09 30.74
CA GLU A 108 7.68 5.77 29.30
C GLU A 108 6.22 5.85 28.80
N PRO A 109 5.99 6.50 27.64
CA PRO A 109 4.63 6.70 27.13
C PRO A 109 3.96 5.36 26.79
N ASP A 110 2.67 5.25 27.08
CA ASP A 110 1.87 4.06 26.77
C ASP A 110 1.90 3.76 25.26
N PRO A 111 2.24 2.54 24.83
CA PRO A 111 2.14 2.14 23.42
C PRO A 111 0.81 2.47 22.74
N CYS A 112 -0.31 2.42 23.47
CA CYS A 112 -1.62 2.81 22.94
C CYS A 112 -1.67 4.31 22.59
N ASP A 113 -1.14 5.17 23.45
CA ASP A 113 -1.08 6.62 23.27
C ASP A 113 -0.15 7.01 22.13
N ILE A 114 0.99 6.33 21.99
CA ILE A 114 1.93 6.55 20.89
C ILE A 114 1.22 6.32 19.55
N LEU A 115 0.47 5.23 19.42
CA LEU A 115 -0.18 4.87 18.17
C LEU A 115 -1.33 5.81 17.83
N PHE A 116 -2.14 6.19 18.83
CA PHE A 116 -3.19 7.17 18.64
C PHE A 116 -2.64 8.54 18.24
N SER A 117 -1.55 8.98 18.89
CA SER A 117 -0.86 10.22 18.55
C SER A 117 -0.32 10.20 17.12
N ARG A 118 0.23 9.07 16.65
CA ARG A 118 0.68 8.94 15.26
C ARG A 118 -0.48 9.09 14.26
N LEU A 119 -1.63 8.49 14.54
CA LEU A 119 -2.82 8.63 13.69
C LEU A 119 -3.31 10.08 13.63
N GLN A 120 -3.39 10.76 14.78
CA GLN A 120 -3.77 12.17 14.84
C GLN A 120 -2.76 13.06 14.11
N ASN A 121 -1.46 12.85 14.31
CA ASN A 121 -0.42 13.60 13.62
C ASN A 121 -0.46 13.39 12.10
N TYR A 122 -0.79 12.19 11.63
CA TYR A 122 -0.98 11.94 10.20
C TYR A 122 -2.18 12.73 9.65
N CYS A 123 -3.29 12.77 10.37
CA CYS A 123 -4.44 13.57 9.97
C CYS A 123 -4.11 15.07 9.96
N GLU A 124 -3.40 15.55 10.98
CA GLU A 124 -2.95 16.95 11.04
C GLU A 124 -1.99 17.30 9.90
N TYR A 125 -1.09 16.39 9.54
CA TYR A 125 -0.28 16.52 8.34
C TYR A 125 -1.15 16.69 7.08
N LEU A 126 -2.17 15.82 6.90
CA LEU A 126 -3.07 15.90 5.75
C LEU A 126 -3.81 17.24 5.67
N ASN A 127 -4.21 17.83 6.79
CA ASN A 127 -4.84 19.16 6.84
C ASN A 127 -3.99 20.25 6.16
N GLY A 128 -2.67 20.13 6.23
CA GLY A 128 -1.72 21.06 5.62
C GLY A 128 -1.51 20.89 4.12
N THR A 129 -2.00 19.80 3.52
CA THR A 129 -1.74 19.48 2.11
C THR A 129 -2.71 20.19 1.16
N GLU A 130 -2.21 20.61 -0.02
CA GLU A 130 -3.03 21.31 -1.02
C GLU A 130 -4.20 20.45 -1.51
N TYR A 131 -3.96 19.16 -1.75
CA TYR A 131 -4.99 18.26 -2.27
C TYR A 131 -6.12 18.02 -1.26
N PHE A 132 -5.80 17.97 0.04
CA PHE A 132 -6.81 17.84 1.09
C PHE A 132 -7.62 19.13 1.22
N GLN A 133 -6.97 20.28 1.34
CA GLN A 133 -7.66 21.57 1.46
C GLN A 133 -8.58 21.86 0.27
N ARG A 134 -8.14 21.51 -0.94
CA ARG A 134 -8.94 21.65 -2.16
C ARG A 134 -10.20 20.77 -2.15
N LEU A 135 -10.10 19.55 -1.62
CA LEU A 135 -11.17 18.57 -1.64
C LEU A 135 -12.00 18.52 -0.35
N SER A 136 -11.53 19.10 0.76
CA SER A 136 -12.19 19.12 2.07
C SER A 136 -11.95 20.45 2.80
N PRO A 137 -12.31 21.62 2.23
CA PRO A 137 -11.95 22.92 2.79
C PRO A 137 -12.65 23.27 4.12
N GLN A 138 -13.68 22.52 4.51
CA GLN A 138 -14.53 22.82 5.66
C GLN A 138 -14.54 21.70 6.72
N THR A 139 -13.72 20.66 6.54
CA THR A 139 -13.72 19.50 7.44
C THR A 139 -12.30 19.08 7.68
N ASP A 140 -11.99 18.91 8.96
CA ASP A 140 -10.72 18.38 9.44
C ASP A 140 -10.49 16.93 8.93
N ALA A 141 -9.24 16.56 8.71
CA ALA A 141 -8.86 15.25 8.21
C ALA A 141 -9.24 14.13 9.16
N TYR A 142 -9.09 14.34 10.47
CA TYR A 142 -9.47 13.37 11.49
C TYR A 142 -10.99 13.23 11.53
N GLU A 143 -11.74 14.34 11.56
CA GLU A 143 -13.21 14.30 11.51
C GLU A 143 -13.72 13.57 10.25
N ARG A 144 -13.12 13.84 9.09
CA ARG A 144 -13.49 13.14 7.85
C ARG A 144 -13.11 11.66 7.89
N PHE A 145 -11.95 11.32 8.44
CA PHE A 145 -11.52 9.93 8.62
C PHE A 145 -12.51 9.16 9.50
N GLN A 146 -12.93 9.74 10.63
CA GLN A 146 -13.95 9.18 11.52
C GLN A 146 -15.27 8.96 10.77
N ALA A 147 -15.74 9.95 10.00
CA ALA A 147 -16.98 9.84 9.23
C ALA A 147 -16.93 8.73 8.17
N VAL A 148 -15.80 8.60 7.46
CA VAL A 148 -15.59 7.55 6.46
C VAL A 148 -15.53 6.18 7.10
N LEU A 149 -14.77 6.02 8.19
CA LEU A 149 -14.70 4.76 8.93
C LEU A 149 -16.06 4.32 9.44
N LYS A 150 -16.81 5.24 10.07
CA LYS A 150 -18.16 4.97 10.54
C LYS A 150 -19.06 4.51 9.39
N GLN A 151 -19.05 5.22 8.27
CA GLN A 151 -19.86 4.88 7.11
C GLN A 151 -19.53 3.48 6.56
N LEU A 152 -18.24 3.10 6.52
CA LEU A 152 -17.79 1.78 6.09
C LEU A 152 -18.16 0.68 7.09
N ALA A 153 -18.09 0.97 8.40
CA ALA A 153 -18.42 0.03 9.46
C ALA A 153 -19.93 -0.24 9.53
N ASP A 154 -20.75 0.79 9.32
CA ASP A 154 -22.22 0.68 9.30
C ASP A 154 -22.73 -0.05 8.03
N HIS A 155 -21.89 -0.16 6.99
CA HIS A 155 -22.23 -0.80 5.71
C HIS A 155 -21.11 -1.74 5.23
N PRO A 156 -20.89 -2.90 5.88
CA PRO A 156 -19.87 -3.84 5.47
C PRO A 156 -20.22 -4.54 4.14
N PRO A 157 -19.23 -4.97 3.34
CA PRO A 157 -19.45 -5.77 2.14
C PRO A 157 -19.92 -7.19 2.49
N VAL A 158 -20.32 -7.97 1.48
CA VAL A 158 -20.72 -9.38 1.67
C VAL A 158 -19.58 -10.30 1.21
N PRO A 159 -18.80 -10.89 2.12
CA PRO A 159 -17.51 -11.52 1.78
C PRO A 159 -17.61 -12.91 1.12
N ALA A 160 -18.80 -13.51 1.04
CA ALA A 160 -19.00 -14.86 0.50
C ALA A 160 -20.29 -14.97 -0.34
N GLY A 161 -20.39 -16.04 -1.14
CA GLY A 161 -21.61 -16.36 -1.90
C GLY A 161 -21.75 -15.68 -3.27
N GLU A 162 -20.70 -15.01 -3.77
CA GLU A 162 -20.72 -14.38 -5.11
C GLU A 162 -20.99 -15.38 -6.24
N THR A 163 -20.44 -16.59 -6.17
CA THR A 163 -20.64 -17.64 -7.19
C THR A 163 -22.11 -18.05 -7.32
N GLY A 164 -22.86 -18.03 -6.22
CA GLY A 164 -24.27 -18.42 -6.18
C GLY A 164 -25.25 -17.26 -6.36
N SER A 165 -24.78 -16.01 -6.40
CA SER A 165 -25.65 -14.83 -6.41
C SER A 165 -25.04 -13.67 -7.20
N PRO A 166 -25.52 -13.44 -8.45
CA PRO A 166 -25.15 -12.27 -9.24
C PRO A 166 -25.43 -10.94 -8.51
N ARG A 167 -26.44 -10.93 -7.62
CA ARG A 167 -26.76 -9.76 -6.80
C ARG A 167 -25.64 -9.44 -5.81
N ILE A 168 -25.07 -10.45 -5.14
CA ILE A 168 -23.94 -10.27 -4.21
C ILE A 168 -22.71 -9.82 -4.97
N LEU A 169 -22.40 -10.46 -6.10
CA LEU A 169 -21.31 -10.05 -6.97
C LEU A 169 -21.43 -8.56 -7.38
N LEU A 170 -22.62 -8.15 -7.83
CA LEU A 170 -22.88 -6.77 -8.20
C LEU A 170 -22.84 -5.82 -6.99
N ALA A 171 -23.26 -6.27 -5.81
CA ALA A 171 -23.17 -5.52 -4.56
C ALA A 171 -21.70 -5.17 -4.26
N ASN A 172 -20.84 -6.19 -4.23
CA ASN A 172 -19.42 -6.06 -3.93
C ASN A 172 -18.65 -5.26 -4.98
N LEU A 173 -18.94 -5.44 -6.27
CA LEU A 173 -18.24 -4.74 -7.35
C LEU A 173 -18.36 -3.21 -7.26
N TYR A 174 -19.49 -2.72 -6.73
CA TYR A 174 -19.77 -1.29 -6.56
C TYR A 174 -19.82 -0.86 -5.09
N HIS A 175 -19.29 -1.67 -4.17
CA HIS A 175 -19.38 -1.44 -2.72
C HIS A 175 -19.01 -0.01 -2.33
N PHE A 176 -17.77 0.40 -2.60
CA PHE A 176 -17.29 1.74 -2.24
C PHE A 176 -18.06 2.87 -2.94
N PHE A 177 -18.54 2.67 -4.18
CA PHE A 177 -19.33 3.67 -4.89
C PHE A 177 -20.73 3.86 -4.31
N ARG A 178 -21.27 2.84 -3.64
CA ARG A 178 -22.58 2.91 -2.98
C ARG A 178 -22.47 3.38 -1.53
N THR A 179 -21.38 3.03 -0.86
CA THR A 179 -21.18 3.31 0.56
C THR A 179 -20.60 4.69 0.80
N LEU A 180 -19.63 5.14 -0.01
CA LEU A 180 -18.90 6.39 0.20
C LEU A 180 -19.39 7.51 -0.72
N LYS A 181 -19.21 8.76 -0.26
CA LYS A 181 -19.50 9.93 -1.11
C LYS A 181 -18.43 10.04 -2.19
N ALA A 182 -18.81 10.62 -3.34
CA ALA A 182 -17.87 10.84 -4.45
C ALA A 182 -16.65 11.69 -4.04
N GLN A 183 -16.83 12.63 -3.11
CA GLN A 183 -15.75 13.44 -2.55
C GLN A 183 -14.75 12.60 -1.77
N ASP A 184 -15.22 11.68 -0.92
CA ASP A 184 -14.36 10.80 -0.12
C ASP A 184 -13.56 9.85 -1.02
N LEU A 185 -14.20 9.31 -2.07
CA LEU A 185 -13.52 8.47 -3.07
C LEU A 185 -12.44 9.23 -3.84
N ARG A 186 -12.68 10.51 -4.17
CA ARG A 186 -11.69 11.36 -4.84
C ARG A 186 -10.55 11.69 -3.90
N LEU A 187 -10.85 12.04 -2.65
CA LEU A 187 -9.83 12.36 -1.66
C LEU A 187 -8.93 11.16 -1.37
N ALA A 188 -9.51 9.98 -1.13
CA ALA A 188 -8.74 8.75 -0.94
C ALA A 188 -7.83 8.45 -2.15
N LYS A 189 -8.31 8.72 -3.37
CA LYS A 189 -7.49 8.59 -4.58
C LYS A 189 -6.33 9.60 -4.61
N GLU A 190 -6.57 10.86 -4.25
CA GLU A 190 -5.51 11.88 -4.20
C GLU A 190 -4.47 11.56 -3.13
N ILE A 191 -4.88 11.16 -1.92
CA ILE A 191 -3.95 10.75 -0.85
C ILE A 191 -3.05 9.61 -1.37
N LEU A 192 -3.63 8.52 -1.88
CA LEU A 192 -2.85 7.38 -2.38
C LEU A 192 -1.95 7.70 -3.59
N ALA A 193 -2.22 8.80 -4.32
CA ALA A 193 -1.41 9.22 -5.46
C ALA A 193 -0.27 10.18 -5.07
N ASN A 194 -0.44 10.95 -3.99
CA ASN A 194 0.53 11.93 -3.51
C ASN A 194 1.36 11.44 -2.34
N GLU A 195 0.96 10.33 -1.71
CA GLU A 195 1.65 9.71 -0.55
C GLU A 195 2.25 8.33 -0.88
N PRO A 196 3.01 8.14 -1.98
CA PRO A 196 3.54 6.83 -2.32
C PRO A 196 4.63 6.36 -1.36
N ASP A 197 5.42 7.28 -0.80
CA ASP A 197 6.59 6.96 0.03
C ASP A 197 6.19 6.63 1.48
N SER A 198 5.07 7.17 1.95
CA SER A 198 4.57 6.98 3.32
C SER A 198 3.52 5.86 3.42
N ILE A 199 3.22 5.17 2.30
CA ILE A 199 2.11 4.22 2.28
C ILE A 199 2.35 3.01 3.18
N GLU A 200 3.54 2.43 3.16
CA GLU A 200 3.86 1.26 3.97
C GLU A 200 3.80 1.59 5.47
N ASP A 201 4.37 2.73 5.88
CA ASP A 201 4.28 3.25 7.25
C ASP A 201 2.83 3.52 7.68
N THR A 202 2.06 4.16 6.79
CA THR A 202 0.66 4.50 7.08
C THR A 202 -0.19 3.25 7.27
N PHE A 203 -0.02 2.25 6.40
CA PHE A 203 -0.74 0.99 6.52
C PHE A 203 -0.30 0.16 7.73
N ASP A 204 0.99 0.19 8.09
CA ASP A 204 1.49 -0.47 9.30
C ASP A 204 0.91 0.14 10.57
N MET A 205 0.89 1.48 10.65
CA MET A 205 0.24 2.22 11.73
C MET A 205 -1.26 1.87 11.82
N LEU A 206 -1.98 1.95 10.70
CA LEU A 206 -3.42 1.65 10.67
C LEU A 206 -3.71 0.19 11.03
N PHE A 207 -2.92 -0.75 10.54
CA PHE A 207 -3.07 -2.16 10.89
C PHE A 207 -2.83 -2.38 12.39
N SER A 208 -1.74 -1.84 12.92
CA SER A 208 -1.44 -1.92 14.35
C SER A 208 -2.59 -1.36 15.19
N TRP A 209 -3.18 -0.25 14.76
CA TRP A 209 -4.29 0.40 15.44
C TRP A 209 -5.57 -0.45 15.41
N LEU A 210 -5.86 -1.06 14.27
CA LEU A 210 -6.99 -1.99 14.11
C LEU A 210 -6.83 -3.28 14.94
N MET A 211 -5.59 -3.73 15.16
CA MET A 211 -5.30 -4.97 15.90
C MET A 211 -5.19 -4.78 17.42
N LEU A 212 -5.16 -3.54 17.91
CA LEU A 212 -5.15 -3.25 19.34
C LEU A 212 -6.30 -3.96 20.06
N ASN A 213 -6.01 -4.50 21.24
CA ASN A 213 -7.01 -5.18 22.07
C ASN A 213 -7.68 -4.21 23.06
N ALA A 214 -8.69 -4.69 23.79
CA ALA A 214 -9.48 -3.94 24.77
C ALA A 214 -8.69 -3.12 25.83
N PRO A 215 -7.46 -3.49 26.26
CA PRO A 215 -6.67 -2.64 27.18
C PRO A 215 -6.36 -1.26 26.60
N CYS A 216 -6.18 -1.17 25.27
CA CYS A 216 -6.16 0.11 24.59
C CYS A 216 -7.61 0.55 24.39
N GLY A 217 -7.99 1.60 25.11
CA GLY A 217 -9.29 2.26 24.94
C GLY A 217 -9.51 2.72 23.49
N ASP A 218 -10.76 3.06 23.19
CA ASP A 218 -11.14 3.74 21.95
C ASP A 218 -11.89 5.01 22.34
N PRO A 219 -11.17 6.08 22.74
CA PRO A 219 -11.76 7.25 23.38
C PRO A 219 -12.83 7.91 22.51
N ASP A 220 -12.67 7.86 21.19
CA ASP A 220 -13.62 8.45 20.24
C ASP A 220 -14.64 7.42 19.70
N GLY A 221 -14.50 6.13 20.04
CA GLY A 221 -15.39 5.07 19.57
C GLY A 221 -15.35 4.85 18.04
N ILE A 222 -14.23 5.19 17.41
CA ILE A 222 -14.09 5.23 15.95
C ILE A 222 -13.47 3.96 15.37
N ARG A 223 -12.81 3.16 16.21
CA ARG A 223 -12.14 1.94 15.77
C ARG A 223 -13.23 0.91 15.44
N PRO A 224 -13.28 0.40 14.20
CA PRO A 224 -14.26 -0.62 13.84
C PRO A 224 -14.02 -1.89 14.68
N SER A 225 -15.08 -2.65 14.92
CA SER A 225 -14.95 -3.94 15.59
C SER A 225 -14.06 -4.88 14.77
N PHE A 226 -13.43 -5.85 15.45
CA PHE A 226 -12.61 -6.85 14.77
C PHE A 226 -13.41 -7.62 13.70
N GLU A 227 -14.70 -7.89 13.94
CA GLU A 227 -15.59 -8.53 12.97
C GLU A 227 -15.73 -7.72 11.68
N VAL A 228 -15.89 -6.39 11.77
CA VAL A 228 -15.95 -5.51 10.61
C VAL A 228 -14.61 -5.50 9.88
N THR A 229 -13.49 -5.38 10.60
CA THR A 229 -12.14 -5.42 10.03
C THR A 229 -11.88 -6.73 9.29
N TYR A 230 -12.22 -7.86 9.90
CA TYR A 230 -12.15 -9.19 9.30
C TYR A 230 -13.03 -9.30 8.05
N THR A 231 -14.25 -8.76 8.08
CA THR A 231 -15.15 -8.74 6.92
C THR A 231 -14.54 -8.03 5.71
N TYR A 232 -13.90 -6.87 5.93
CA TYR A 232 -13.19 -6.16 4.87
C TYR A 232 -11.94 -6.90 4.39
N ALA A 233 -11.20 -7.56 5.28
CA ALA A 233 -10.06 -8.38 4.91
C ALA A 233 -10.46 -9.54 3.98
N VAL A 234 -11.53 -10.27 4.32
CA VAL A 234 -12.07 -11.33 3.44
C VAL A 234 -12.61 -10.75 2.13
N PHE A 235 -13.27 -9.59 2.17
CA PHE A 235 -13.70 -8.90 0.96
C PHE A 235 -12.53 -8.65 0.00
N PHE A 236 -11.42 -8.10 0.49
CA PHE A 236 -10.24 -7.84 -0.35
C PHE A 236 -9.54 -9.11 -0.82
N ALA A 237 -9.45 -10.13 0.02
CA ALA A 237 -8.73 -11.37 -0.29
C ALA A 237 -9.51 -12.32 -1.21
N ASN A 238 -10.83 -12.43 -1.01
CA ASN A 238 -11.62 -13.56 -1.53
C ASN A 238 -12.74 -13.17 -2.50
N THR A 239 -13.17 -11.90 -2.54
CA THR A 239 -14.25 -11.47 -3.44
C THR A 239 -13.73 -10.93 -4.78
N VAL A 240 -14.51 -11.12 -5.84
CA VAL A 240 -14.25 -10.52 -7.16
C VAL A 240 -14.27 -9.00 -7.06
N GLY A 241 -15.22 -8.43 -6.31
CA GLY A 241 -15.34 -6.97 -6.14
C GLY A 241 -14.12 -6.35 -5.46
N GLY A 242 -13.68 -6.91 -4.33
CA GLY A 242 -12.53 -6.43 -3.58
C GLY A 242 -11.22 -6.58 -4.36
N ARG A 243 -10.98 -7.74 -4.97
CA ARG A 243 -9.79 -7.96 -5.81
C ARG A 243 -9.78 -7.00 -7.01
N ALA A 244 -10.90 -6.87 -7.72
CA ALA A 244 -11.01 -5.96 -8.87
C ALA A 244 -10.80 -4.49 -8.48
N TYR A 245 -11.22 -4.09 -7.28
CA TYR A 245 -10.91 -2.76 -6.74
C TYR A 245 -9.40 -2.56 -6.58
N LEU A 246 -8.71 -3.50 -5.93
CA LEU A 246 -7.28 -3.40 -5.69
C LEU A 246 -6.44 -3.44 -6.97
N PHE A 247 -6.85 -4.23 -7.98
CA PHE A 247 -6.18 -4.23 -9.30
C PHE A 247 -6.26 -2.90 -10.06
N ARG A 248 -7.10 -1.95 -9.62
CA ARG A 248 -7.19 -0.58 -10.17
C ARG A 248 -6.42 0.45 -9.32
N ARG A 249 -5.57 0.00 -8.40
CA ARG A 249 -4.70 0.85 -7.56
C ARG A 249 -3.23 0.65 -7.97
N PRO A 250 -2.36 1.61 -7.62
CA PRO A 250 -0.92 1.42 -7.74
C PRO A 250 -0.47 0.06 -7.17
N PRO A 251 0.51 -0.63 -7.78
CA PRO A 251 0.94 -1.95 -7.33
C PRO A 251 1.35 -2.00 -5.85
N SER A 252 2.08 -0.98 -5.35
CA SER A 252 2.46 -0.88 -3.93
C SER A 252 1.24 -0.91 -3.01
N VAL A 253 0.26 -0.04 -3.24
CA VAL A 253 -1.03 0.00 -2.51
C VAL A 253 -1.69 -1.37 -2.53
N ARG A 254 -1.79 -1.99 -3.71
CA ARG A 254 -2.46 -3.28 -3.86
C ARG A 254 -1.77 -4.38 -3.05
N LEU A 255 -0.44 -4.46 -3.12
CA LEU A 255 0.33 -5.50 -2.43
C LEU A 255 0.26 -5.32 -0.92
N VAL A 256 0.41 -4.09 -0.43
CA VAL A 256 0.33 -3.75 1.00
C VAL A 256 -1.07 -4.05 1.56
N VAL A 257 -2.14 -3.65 0.85
CA VAL A 257 -3.52 -3.96 1.29
C VAL A 257 -3.77 -5.47 1.28
N GLN A 258 -3.30 -6.20 0.26
CA GLN A 258 -3.44 -7.66 0.23
C GLN A 258 -2.69 -8.32 1.38
N TYR A 259 -1.46 -7.89 1.67
CA TYR A 259 -0.66 -8.39 2.78
C TYR A 259 -1.39 -8.21 4.11
N TYR A 260 -1.82 -7.00 4.45
CA TYR A 260 -2.51 -6.76 5.71
C TYR A 260 -3.88 -7.44 5.78
N ALA A 261 -4.59 -7.61 4.64
CA ALA A 261 -5.81 -8.43 4.62
C ALA A 261 -5.51 -9.90 5.00
N LEU A 262 -4.41 -10.48 4.50
CA LEU A 262 -4.00 -11.83 4.90
C LEU A 262 -3.58 -11.89 6.39
N MET A 263 -2.95 -10.84 6.92
CA MET A 263 -2.61 -10.77 8.34
C MET A 263 -3.86 -10.74 9.23
N VAL A 264 -4.90 -10.00 8.84
CA VAL A 264 -6.18 -9.98 9.58
C VAL A 264 -6.87 -11.35 9.54
N ILE A 265 -6.85 -12.03 8.40
CA ILE A 265 -7.44 -13.39 8.28
C ILE A 265 -6.66 -14.38 9.16
N TYR A 266 -5.33 -14.33 9.10
CA TYR A 266 -4.47 -15.12 9.98
C TYR A 266 -4.79 -14.89 11.47
N GLU A 267 -4.95 -13.62 11.88
CA GLU A 267 -5.32 -13.28 13.25
C GLU A 267 -6.71 -13.83 13.61
N ALA A 268 -7.67 -13.81 12.68
CA ALA A 268 -8.97 -14.42 12.90
C ALA A 268 -8.87 -15.94 13.12
N ASP A 269 -7.96 -16.63 12.42
CA ASP A 269 -7.70 -18.05 12.68
C ASP A 269 -7.09 -18.29 14.06
N GLN A 270 -6.12 -17.46 14.48
CA GLN A 270 -5.54 -17.54 15.84
C GLN A 270 -6.61 -17.34 16.92
N ARG A 271 -7.56 -16.43 16.69
CA ARG A 271 -8.69 -16.15 17.59
C ARG A 271 -9.83 -17.16 17.48
N LYS A 272 -9.75 -18.15 16.56
CA LYS A 272 -10.85 -19.07 16.21
C LYS A 272 -12.14 -18.33 15.80
N ALA A 273 -11.97 -17.19 15.14
CA ALA A 273 -13.01 -16.27 14.71
C ALA A 273 -13.10 -16.13 13.17
N ASN A 274 -12.45 -17.02 12.40
CA ASN A 274 -12.58 -17.10 10.93
C ASN A 274 -13.96 -17.65 10.53
N SER A 275 -15.01 -16.83 10.68
CA SER A 275 -16.41 -17.23 10.48
C SER A 275 -16.77 -17.55 9.03
N HIS A 276 -16.00 -17.06 8.05
CA HIS A 276 -16.17 -17.38 6.64
C HIS A 276 -15.35 -18.58 6.16
N GLY A 277 -14.55 -19.20 7.05
CA GLY A 277 -13.79 -20.41 6.73
C GLY A 277 -12.81 -20.22 5.57
N VAL A 278 -12.21 -19.05 5.46
CA VAL A 278 -11.26 -18.74 4.38
C VAL A 278 -9.99 -19.56 4.60
N ASP A 279 -9.64 -20.43 3.64
CA ASP A 279 -8.33 -21.10 3.65
C ASP A 279 -7.26 -20.11 3.23
N LEU A 280 -6.37 -19.78 4.17
CA LEU A 280 -5.31 -18.81 3.96
C LEU A 280 -4.19 -19.36 3.07
N LEU A 281 -3.89 -20.66 3.16
CA LEU A 281 -2.74 -21.28 2.50
C LEU A 281 -2.66 -21.03 0.98
N PRO A 282 -3.74 -21.20 0.18
CA PRO A 282 -3.69 -20.94 -1.26
C PRO A 282 -3.47 -19.46 -1.62
N LEU A 283 -3.65 -18.54 -0.67
CA LEU A 283 -3.49 -17.10 -0.88
C LEU A 283 -2.05 -16.62 -0.60
N LEU A 284 -1.29 -17.34 0.23
CA LEU A 284 0.06 -16.94 0.67
C LEU A 284 1.08 -17.00 -0.47
N ALA A 285 1.20 -18.14 -1.15
CA ALA A 285 2.23 -18.34 -2.17
C ALA A 285 2.12 -17.37 -3.37
N PRO A 286 0.91 -17.08 -3.93
CA PRO A 286 0.77 -16.08 -4.97
C PRO A 286 1.21 -14.68 -4.53
N LEU A 287 0.82 -14.24 -3.33
CA LEU A 287 1.19 -12.92 -2.82
C LEU A 287 2.70 -12.83 -2.57
N ARG A 288 3.30 -13.84 -1.93
CA ARG A 288 4.75 -13.91 -1.70
C ARG A 288 5.53 -13.81 -3.00
N ASN A 289 5.12 -14.58 -4.02
CA ASN A 289 5.78 -14.57 -5.34
C ASN A 289 5.69 -13.22 -6.05
N GLU A 290 4.64 -12.45 -5.77
CA GLU A 290 4.49 -11.13 -6.35
C GLU A 290 5.30 -10.07 -5.59
N ILE A 291 5.24 -10.09 -4.25
CA ILE A 291 6.05 -9.22 -3.39
C ILE A 291 7.54 -9.42 -3.66
N SER A 292 8.02 -10.66 -3.81
CA SER A 292 9.44 -10.95 -4.04
C SER A 292 9.99 -10.43 -5.39
N ARG A 293 9.10 -10.13 -6.33
CA ARG A 293 9.45 -9.58 -7.66
C ARG A 293 9.25 -8.07 -7.73
N PHE A 294 8.65 -7.48 -6.71
CA PHE A 294 8.32 -6.06 -6.66
C PHE A 294 9.29 -5.33 -5.73
N ASN A 295 10.28 -4.66 -6.32
CA ASN A 295 11.43 -4.10 -5.59
C ASN A 295 11.20 -2.72 -4.97
N ASP A 296 10.02 -2.13 -5.16
CA ASP A 296 9.72 -0.76 -4.70
C ASP A 296 9.02 -0.75 -3.32
N LEU A 297 9.04 -1.87 -2.58
CA LEU A 297 8.55 -1.95 -1.20
C LEU A 297 9.72 -1.88 -0.21
N ILE A 298 9.66 -0.91 0.70
CA ILE A 298 10.62 -0.67 1.78
C ILE A 298 10.59 -1.84 2.77
N PHE A 299 9.41 -2.37 3.09
CA PHE A 299 9.22 -3.46 4.06
C PHE A 299 9.15 -4.85 3.41
N GLN A 300 9.61 -4.99 2.16
CA GLN A 300 9.55 -6.23 1.39
C GLN A 300 10.03 -7.46 2.18
N GLN A 301 11.21 -7.37 2.79
CA GLN A 301 11.79 -8.51 3.53
C GLN A 301 10.95 -8.90 4.74
N GLN A 302 10.38 -7.92 5.46
CA GLN A 302 9.49 -8.16 6.59
C GLN A 302 8.22 -8.89 6.12
N TYR A 303 7.62 -8.44 5.03
CA TYR A 303 6.44 -9.08 4.46
C TYR A 303 6.71 -10.53 4.04
N LEU A 304 7.81 -10.78 3.32
CA LEU A 304 8.19 -12.13 2.89
C LEU A 304 8.43 -13.06 4.08
N THR A 305 9.17 -12.59 5.09
CA THR A 305 9.45 -13.35 6.32
C THR A 305 8.17 -13.74 7.05
N ASN A 306 7.22 -12.81 7.16
CA ASN A 306 5.94 -13.08 7.82
C ASN A 306 5.08 -14.07 7.03
N LEU A 307 5.03 -13.94 5.69
CA LEU A 307 4.30 -14.88 4.84
C LEU A 307 4.88 -16.29 4.90
N ASP A 308 6.22 -16.43 4.89
CA ASP A 308 6.90 -17.72 5.02
C ASP A 308 6.64 -18.37 6.38
N ARG A 309 6.68 -17.57 7.47
CA ARG A 309 6.35 -18.06 8.82
C ARG A 309 4.94 -18.62 8.88
N ILE A 310 3.96 -17.88 8.36
CA ILE A 310 2.55 -18.30 8.38
C ILE A 310 2.35 -19.54 7.51
N GLU A 311 2.96 -19.61 6.33
CA GLU A 311 2.88 -20.79 5.47
C GLU A 311 3.42 -22.04 6.19
N TYR A 312 4.58 -21.91 6.85
CA TYR A 312 5.18 -22.99 7.63
C TYR A 312 4.27 -23.47 8.77
N GLU A 313 3.64 -22.56 9.51
CA GLU A 313 2.70 -22.89 10.58
C GLU A 313 1.49 -23.68 10.05
N TYR A 314 0.91 -23.26 8.92
CA TYR A 314 -0.24 -23.94 8.32
C TYR A 314 0.12 -25.32 7.76
N GLN A 315 1.31 -25.47 7.18
CA GLN A 315 1.78 -26.76 6.66
C GLN A 315 1.98 -27.79 7.78
N ARG A 316 2.37 -27.35 8.98
CA ARG A 316 2.53 -28.24 10.15
C ARG A 316 1.23 -28.71 10.78
N LEU A 317 0.14 -27.98 10.55
CA LEU A 317 -1.19 -28.32 11.07
C LEU A 317 -1.95 -29.32 10.19
N ARG A 318 -1.44 -29.61 8.98
CA ARG A 318 -1.98 -30.63 8.06
C ARG A 318 -1.29 -31.98 8.26
#